data_AF-A0ABD2NJI8-F1
#
_entry.id   AF-A0ABD2NJI8-F1
#
_cell.length_a   1.000
_cell.length_b   1.000
_cell.length_c   1.000
_cell.angle_alpha   90.00
_cell.angle_beta   90.00
_cell.angle_gamma   90.00
#
_symmetry.space_group_name_H-M   'P 1'
#
loop_
_entity.id
_entity.type
_entity.pdbx_description
1 polymer ?
#
loop_
_entity_poly.entity_id
_entity_poly.type
_entity_poly.pdbx_seq_one_letter_code
_entity_poly.pdbx_strand_id
1 'polypeptide(L)'
;MEEVMRKVEHSIPTDVLDDLLTRFLICVPDSAKENYIRICFQIELAHWFYLDFYVSNDSNLRSCTIYEFAAHVFQHIPSLQREIHNLPEILAEWKKYKQTVPTYGAILLSEGMTHVLLVKSYWAKASWSFPKGKVNEEEDPAHCAIREVLEETGFDISSFIDPDDWVESIINDQLVRLYIIRNIPMTTKFQPQTRCEIKSCGWFAVSDLPTNKKDLTPKLKMGVSPNSFFMVLPFVRKLKQICNGASMKRHRHKSTSLSDCETSISKYKNKQNIKTEEEKYKRRQDKKNGSKRQLFPNSNSEIPELGAPSWVNFKFDHTAIIQCIP
;
A
#
# COMPACT_ATOMS: atom_id res chain seq x y z
N MET A 1 15.83 27.40 17.66
CA MET A 1 15.31 26.44 16.64
C MET A 1 14.62 27.17 15.49
N GLU A 2 14.01 28.34 15.73
CA GLU A 2 13.48 29.27 14.70
C GLU A 2 14.50 29.80 13.70
N GLU A 3 15.78 29.88 14.07
CA GLU A 3 16.80 30.55 13.25
C GLU A 3 17.48 29.65 12.20
N VAL A 4 17.26 28.33 12.26
CA VAL A 4 17.93 27.34 11.37
C VAL A 4 17.21 27.16 10.03
N MET A 5 16.00 27.68 9.87
CA MET A 5 15.22 27.54 8.62
C MET A 5 15.32 28.75 7.67
N ARG A 6 16.17 29.75 7.97
CA ARG A 6 16.49 30.82 7.01
C ARG A 6 17.45 30.28 5.94
N LYS A 7 16.87 30.00 4.76
CA LYS A 7 17.51 29.60 3.49
C LYS A 7 18.27 28.27 3.58
N VAL A 8 17.57 27.19 3.26
CA VAL A 8 18.27 26.02 2.74
C VAL A 8 18.90 26.46 1.41
N GLU A 9 20.22 26.43 1.33
CA GLU A 9 20.92 26.61 0.06
C GLU A 9 20.42 25.53 -0.89
N HIS A 10 19.96 25.90 -2.09
CA HIS A 10 19.42 24.94 -3.04
C HIS A 10 20.50 23.92 -3.41
N SER A 11 20.38 22.72 -2.87
CA SER A 11 21.32 21.62 -3.12
C SER A 11 20.99 20.85 -4.41
N ILE A 12 19.79 21.07 -4.93
CA ILE A 12 19.30 20.55 -6.21
C ILE A 12 19.36 21.69 -7.23
N PRO A 13 19.99 21.49 -8.41
CA PRO A 13 19.98 22.47 -9.49
C PRO A 13 18.56 22.89 -9.88
N THR A 14 18.36 24.18 -10.14
CA THR A 14 17.02 24.74 -10.38
C THR A 14 16.37 24.20 -11.65
N ASP A 15 17.16 23.93 -12.69
CA ASP A 15 16.72 23.32 -13.95
C ASP A 15 16.16 21.90 -13.73
N VAL A 16 16.81 21.11 -12.87
CA VAL A 16 16.31 19.79 -12.47
C VAL A 16 14.99 19.93 -11.71
N LEU A 17 14.92 20.90 -10.79
CA LEU A 17 13.71 21.14 -10.01
C LEU A 17 12.56 21.60 -10.91
N ASP A 18 12.80 22.50 -11.87
CA ASP A 18 11.81 22.99 -12.83
C ASP A 18 11.25 21.85 -13.69
N ASP A 19 12.10 20.94 -14.19
CA ASP A 19 11.67 19.75 -14.93
C ASP A 19 10.78 18.83 -14.07
N LEU A 20 11.20 18.52 -12.84
CA LEU A 20 10.43 17.69 -11.92
C LEU A 20 9.07 18.32 -11.58
N LEU A 21 9.04 19.61 -11.28
CA LEU A 21 7.81 20.32 -10.94
C LEU A 21 6.87 20.42 -12.14
N THR A 22 7.41 20.56 -13.36
CA THR A 22 6.64 20.52 -14.60
C THR A 22 5.95 19.18 -14.80
N ARG A 23 6.67 18.09 -14.53
CA ARG A 23 6.12 16.73 -14.68
C ARG A 23 5.04 16.43 -13.63
N PHE A 24 5.29 16.76 -12.38
CA PHE A 24 4.49 16.22 -11.27
C PHE A 24 3.49 17.22 -10.66
N LEU A 25 3.71 18.53 -10.77
CA LEU A 25 2.88 19.53 -10.08
C LEU A 25 2.05 20.40 -11.03
N ILE A 26 2.48 20.65 -12.26
CA ILE A 26 1.76 21.58 -13.17
C ILE A 26 0.39 21.06 -13.58
N CYS A 27 0.27 19.76 -13.84
CA CYS A 27 -0.97 19.15 -14.30
C CYS A 27 -1.98 18.86 -13.16
N VAL A 28 -1.65 19.22 -11.92
CA VAL A 28 -2.55 19.02 -10.79
C VAL A 28 -3.74 19.99 -10.93
N PRO A 29 -4.99 19.53 -10.89
CA PRO A 29 -6.15 20.42 -10.93
C PRO A 29 -6.10 21.46 -9.81
N ASP A 30 -6.56 22.68 -10.06
CA ASP A 30 -6.47 23.77 -9.07
C ASP A 30 -7.17 23.43 -7.75
N SER A 31 -8.28 22.69 -7.80
CA SER A 31 -8.97 22.16 -6.62
C SER A 31 -8.11 21.23 -5.75
N ALA A 32 -7.12 20.54 -6.34
CA ALA A 32 -6.19 19.69 -5.63
C ALA A 32 -4.93 20.45 -5.16
N LYS A 33 -4.62 21.61 -5.75
CA LYS A 33 -3.52 22.49 -5.33
C LYS A 33 -3.80 23.17 -3.99
N GLU A 34 -5.07 23.36 -3.65
CA GLU A 34 -5.49 23.90 -2.34
C GLU A 34 -5.27 22.92 -1.18
N ASN A 35 -5.04 21.64 -1.47
CA ASN A 35 -4.81 20.61 -0.46
C ASN A 35 -3.31 20.25 -0.39
N TYR A 36 -2.61 20.77 0.61
CA TYR A 36 -1.18 20.51 0.79
C TYR A 36 -0.84 19.02 0.94
N ILE A 37 -1.75 18.19 1.44
CA ILE A 37 -1.55 16.73 1.52
C ILE A 37 -1.46 16.12 0.12
N ARG A 38 -2.31 16.57 -0.82
CA ARG A 38 -2.27 16.14 -2.23
C ARG A 38 -1.00 16.62 -2.93
N ILE A 39 -0.57 17.85 -2.64
CA ILE A 39 0.73 18.36 -3.11
C ILE A 39 1.89 17.51 -2.59
N CYS A 40 1.89 17.13 -1.31
CA CYS A 40 2.93 16.28 -0.74
C CYS A 40 3.03 14.89 -1.41
N PHE A 41 1.92 14.30 -1.88
CA PHE A 41 1.98 13.08 -2.69
C PHE A 41 2.68 13.30 -4.04
N GLN A 42 2.45 14.43 -4.70
CA GLN A 42 3.15 14.75 -5.95
C GLN A 42 4.64 15.05 -5.72
N ILE A 43 4.97 15.74 -4.62
CA ILE A 43 6.36 15.97 -4.19
C ILE A 43 7.07 14.63 -3.95
N GLU A 44 6.39 13.65 -3.35
CA GLU A 44 6.97 12.32 -3.16
C GLU A 44 7.24 11.60 -4.48
N LEU A 45 6.32 11.64 -5.45
CA LEU A 45 6.55 11.06 -6.78
C LEU A 45 7.73 11.74 -7.48
N ALA A 46 7.81 13.07 -7.41
CA ALA A 46 8.93 13.84 -7.93
C ALA A 46 10.25 13.49 -7.24
N HIS A 47 10.23 13.27 -5.92
CA HIS A 47 11.40 12.85 -5.15
C HIS A 47 11.91 11.47 -5.58
N TRP A 48 11.01 10.49 -5.75
CA TRP A 48 11.39 9.17 -6.26
C TRP A 48 11.97 9.26 -7.67
N PHE A 49 11.34 10.03 -8.55
CA PHE A 49 11.85 10.24 -9.90
C PHE A 49 13.25 10.89 -9.89
N TYR A 50 13.48 11.86 -9.00
CA TYR A 50 14.79 12.48 -8.79
C TYR A 50 15.85 11.44 -8.39
N LEU A 51 15.54 10.58 -7.41
CA LEU A 51 16.50 9.55 -6.97
C LEU A 51 16.79 8.52 -8.07
N ASP A 52 15.75 8.06 -8.78
CA ASP A 52 15.86 6.96 -9.74
C ASP A 52 16.44 7.37 -11.10
N PHE A 53 16.21 8.61 -11.54
CA PHE A 53 16.58 9.06 -12.89
C PHE A 53 17.63 10.17 -12.91
N TYR A 54 17.73 11.00 -11.87
CA TYR A 54 18.73 12.05 -11.80
C TYR A 54 19.95 11.60 -11.00
N VAL A 55 19.78 11.28 -9.70
CA VAL A 55 20.90 10.89 -8.82
C VAL A 55 21.55 9.57 -9.25
N SER A 56 20.76 8.61 -9.76
CA SER A 56 21.30 7.34 -10.23
C SER A 56 22.14 7.46 -11.51
N ASN A 57 21.96 8.55 -12.29
CA ASN A 57 22.64 8.75 -13.57
C ASN A 57 23.73 9.83 -13.52
N ASP A 58 23.71 10.74 -12.55
CA ASP A 58 24.72 11.79 -12.36
C ASP A 58 25.28 11.78 -10.93
N SER A 59 26.56 11.41 -10.80
CA SER A 59 27.27 11.35 -9.52
C SER A 59 27.51 12.72 -8.87
N ASN A 60 27.32 13.83 -9.61
CA ASN A 60 27.44 15.18 -9.06
C ASN A 60 26.16 15.62 -8.33
N LEU A 61 25.03 14.96 -8.57
CA LEU A 61 23.77 15.24 -7.89
C LEU A 61 23.72 14.53 -6.54
N ARG A 62 23.33 15.26 -5.50
CA ARG A 62 23.29 14.75 -4.14
C ARG A 62 21.92 14.14 -3.83
N SER A 63 21.92 12.92 -3.30
CA SER A 63 20.71 12.34 -2.71
C SER A 63 20.25 13.16 -1.50
N CYS A 64 18.94 13.39 -1.39
CA CYS A 64 18.33 14.07 -0.26
C CYS A 64 17.15 13.26 0.29
N THR A 65 16.75 13.57 1.51
CA THR A 65 15.54 13.02 2.13
C THR A 65 14.29 13.69 1.56
N ILE A 66 13.13 13.04 1.70
CA ILE A 66 11.85 13.64 1.29
C ILE A 66 11.57 14.98 2.00
N TYR A 67 12.04 15.14 3.23
CA TYR A 67 11.89 16.39 3.98
C TYR A 67 12.72 17.53 3.39
N GLU A 68 13.98 17.24 3.02
CA GLU A 68 14.86 18.21 2.33
C GLU A 68 14.33 18.52 0.93
N PHE A 69 13.90 17.50 0.18
CA PHE A 69 13.31 17.68 -1.14
C PHE A 69 12.04 18.54 -1.09
N ALA A 70 11.14 18.27 -0.14
CA ALA A 70 9.95 19.09 0.06
C ALA A 70 10.31 20.54 0.43
N ALA A 71 11.34 20.76 1.24
CA ALA A 71 11.82 22.11 1.55
C ALA A 71 12.33 22.84 0.31
N HIS A 72 13.07 22.16 -0.59
CA HIS A 72 13.47 22.72 -1.87
C HIS A 72 12.26 23.10 -2.74
N VAL A 73 11.28 22.22 -2.87
CA VAL A 73 10.03 22.50 -3.62
C VAL A 73 9.26 23.69 -3.05
N PHE A 74 9.03 23.72 -1.73
CA PHE A 74 8.31 24.82 -1.08
C PHE A 74 9.07 26.15 -1.18
N GLN A 75 10.40 26.11 -1.16
CA GLN A 75 11.23 27.30 -1.37
C GLN A 75 11.25 27.73 -2.84
N HIS A 76 11.02 26.84 -3.81
CA HIS A 76 11.08 27.17 -5.23
C HIS A 76 9.74 27.70 -5.78
N ILE A 77 8.61 27.22 -5.26
CA ILE A 77 7.27 27.60 -5.73
C ILE A 77 6.74 28.81 -4.95
N PRO A 78 6.49 29.98 -5.59
CA PRO A 78 6.09 31.21 -4.88
C PRO A 78 4.82 31.09 -4.02
N SER A 79 3.82 30.32 -4.45
CA SER A 79 2.60 30.09 -3.66
C SER A 79 2.85 29.24 -2.41
N LEU A 80 3.72 28.23 -2.50
CA LEU A 80 4.09 27.36 -1.38
C LEU A 80 5.10 28.01 -0.44
N GLN A 81 5.91 28.94 -0.92
CA GLN A 81 6.86 29.71 -0.10
C GLN A 81 6.17 30.39 1.08
N ARG A 82 4.91 30.83 0.89
CA ARG A 82 4.12 31.46 1.96
C ARG A 82 3.90 30.52 3.14
N GLU A 83 3.83 29.23 2.89
CA GLU A 83 3.58 28.18 3.89
C GLU A 83 4.85 27.46 4.38
N ILE A 84 6.04 27.91 3.96
CA ILE A 84 7.30 27.25 4.33
C ILE A 84 7.51 27.13 5.84
N HIS A 85 6.96 28.08 6.60
CA HIS A 85 6.97 28.08 8.06
C HIS A 85 6.13 26.96 8.68
N ASN A 86 5.05 26.54 8.00
CA ASN A 86 4.16 25.45 8.40
C ASN A 86 4.58 24.09 7.79
N LEU A 87 5.64 24.06 6.96
CA LEU A 87 6.10 22.84 6.29
C LEU A 87 6.28 21.62 7.22
N PRO A 88 6.87 21.76 8.44
CA PRO A 88 6.98 20.61 9.35
C PRO A 88 5.63 20.01 9.75
N GLU A 89 4.63 20.86 9.96
CA GLU A 89 3.28 20.45 10.36
C GLU A 89 2.53 19.83 9.18
N ILE A 90 2.64 20.42 7.99
CA ILE A 90 2.10 19.88 6.73
C ILE A 90 2.67 18.48 6.47
N LEU A 91 4.00 18.30 6.60
CA LEU A 91 4.64 17.00 6.39
C LEU A 91 4.25 15.99 7.47
N ALA A 92 4.02 16.42 8.70
CA ALA A 92 3.54 15.55 9.78
C ALA A 92 2.09 15.09 9.53
N GLU A 93 1.21 15.99 9.08
CA GLU A 93 -0.16 15.68 8.70
C GLU A 93 -0.20 14.75 7.49
N TRP A 94 0.58 15.04 6.44
CA TRP A 94 0.70 14.19 5.27
C TRP A 94 1.15 12.79 5.64
N LYS A 95 2.18 12.67 6.49
CA LYS A 95 2.66 11.37 6.96
C LYS A 95 1.59 10.61 7.74
N LYS A 96 0.83 11.30 8.61
CA LYS A 96 -0.26 10.70 9.38
C LYS A 96 -1.39 10.22 8.46
N TYR A 97 -1.80 11.03 7.50
CA TYR A 97 -2.79 10.66 6.50
C TYR A 97 -2.31 9.46 5.66
N LYS A 98 -1.07 9.51 5.17
CA LYS A 98 -0.47 8.44 4.36
C LYS A 98 -0.45 7.10 5.10
N GLN A 99 -0.28 7.10 6.42
CA GLN A 99 -0.31 5.89 7.25
C GLN A 99 -1.69 5.24 7.32
N THR A 100 -2.77 6.01 7.21
CA THR A 100 -4.14 5.47 7.30
C THR A 100 -4.69 5.00 5.95
N VAL A 101 -4.04 5.38 4.84
CA VAL A 101 -4.47 4.96 3.49
C VAL A 101 -4.56 3.44 3.42
N PRO A 102 -5.74 2.88 3.05
CA PRO A 102 -5.94 1.45 2.92
C PRO A 102 -4.94 0.81 1.98
N THR A 103 -4.56 -0.44 2.29
CA THR A 103 -3.71 -1.24 1.42
C THR A 103 -4.40 -2.53 1.01
N TYR A 104 -4.23 -2.85 -0.28
CA TYR A 104 -4.76 -4.05 -0.90
C TYR A 104 -3.63 -4.84 -1.55
N GLY A 105 -3.75 -6.16 -1.51
CA GLY A 105 -2.74 -7.06 -2.05
C GLY A 105 -3.20 -8.51 -1.99
N ALA A 106 -2.25 -9.44 -2.00
CA ALA A 106 -2.58 -10.86 -2.07
C ALA A 106 -1.71 -11.76 -1.18
N ILE A 107 -2.31 -12.87 -0.77
CA ILE A 107 -1.62 -14.04 -0.23
C ILE A 107 -1.57 -15.06 -1.36
N LEU A 108 -0.39 -15.22 -1.98
CA LEU A 108 -0.17 -16.21 -3.03
C LEU A 108 0.30 -17.52 -2.40
N LEU A 109 -0.51 -18.56 -2.52
CA LEU A 109 -0.27 -19.90 -2.01
C LEU A 109 0.17 -20.82 -3.15
N SER A 110 1.18 -21.65 -2.87
CA SER A 110 1.66 -22.64 -3.81
C SER A 110 0.61 -23.71 -4.10
N GLU A 111 0.87 -24.55 -5.11
CA GLU A 111 0.23 -25.86 -5.26
C GLU A 111 0.28 -26.63 -3.93
N GLY A 112 -0.85 -27.23 -3.54
CA GLY A 112 -1.01 -27.92 -2.25
C GLY A 112 -1.02 -27.00 -1.02
N MET A 113 -0.98 -25.66 -1.19
CA MET A 113 -1.04 -24.64 -0.12
C MET A 113 0.02 -24.80 0.97
N THR A 114 1.19 -25.35 0.63
CA THR A 114 2.28 -25.61 1.59
C THR A 114 3.21 -24.41 1.77
N HIS A 115 3.35 -23.57 0.75
CA HIS A 115 4.20 -22.38 0.76
C HIS A 115 3.40 -21.11 0.45
N VAL A 116 3.88 -19.98 0.96
CA VAL A 116 3.37 -18.64 0.67
C VAL A 116 4.46 -17.75 0.10
N LEU A 117 4.11 -16.93 -0.89
CA LEU A 117 5.01 -15.94 -1.46
C LEU A 117 5.06 -14.69 -0.57
N LEU A 118 6.27 -14.24 -0.24
CA LEU A 118 6.51 -12.96 0.41
C LEU A 118 7.52 -12.15 -0.40
N VAL A 119 7.44 -10.82 -0.28
CA VAL A 119 8.37 -9.86 -0.88
C VAL A 119 9.23 -9.22 0.20
N LYS A 120 10.48 -8.91 -0.15
CA LYS A 120 11.45 -8.26 0.73
C LYS A 120 11.71 -6.83 0.26
N SER A 121 11.47 -5.86 1.11
CA SER A 121 11.76 -4.45 0.80
C SER A 121 13.26 -4.20 0.64
N TYR A 122 13.61 -3.25 -0.22
CA TYR A 122 15.00 -2.92 -0.56
C TYR A 122 15.70 -2.13 0.56
N TRP A 123 15.06 -1.09 1.10
CA TRP A 123 15.66 -0.19 2.09
C TRP A 123 15.25 -0.47 3.55
N ALA A 124 14.08 -1.09 3.79
CA ALA A 124 13.69 -1.47 5.15
C ALA A 124 14.54 -2.67 5.63
N LYS A 125 14.87 -2.74 6.93
CA LYS A 125 15.71 -3.76 7.58
C LYS A 125 15.27 -5.20 7.31
N ALA A 126 15.53 -5.71 6.11
CA ALA A 126 15.23 -7.06 5.65
C ALA A 126 13.84 -7.60 6.03
N SER A 127 12.80 -6.77 6.06
CA SER A 127 11.44 -7.18 6.39
C SER A 127 10.78 -7.89 5.21
N TRP A 128 10.16 -9.03 5.48
CA TRP A 128 9.33 -9.78 4.55
C TRP A 128 7.86 -9.45 4.81
N SER A 129 7.10 -9.19 3.74
CA SER A 129 5.68 -8.92 3.79
C SER A 129 4.93 -9.56 2.62
N PHE A 130 3.61 -9.61 2.72
CA PHE A 130 2.77 -9.92 1.56
C PHE A 130 2.89 -8.81 0.52
N PRO A 131 2.79 -9.16 -0.79
CA PRO A 131 2.75 -8.15 -1.83
C PRO A 131 1.45 -7.35 -1.73
N LYS A 132 1.57 -6.04 -1.57
CA LYS A 132 0.45 -5.11 -1.33
C LYS A 132 0.93 -3.66 -1.39
N GLY A 133 0.04 -2.75 -1.74
CA GLY A 133 0.27 -1.32 -1.59
C GLY A 133 -1.01 -0.52 -1.50
N LYS A 134 -0.89 0.80 -1.68
CA LYS A 134 -1.94 1.75 -1.31
C LYS A 134 -2.94 1.91 -2.44
N VAL A 135 -4.21 2.07 -2.07
CA VAL A 135 -5.28 2.33 -3.03
C VAL A 135 -5.19 3.74 -3.60
N ASN A 136 -5.41 3.85 -4.91
CA ASN A 136 -5.56 5.13 -5.59
C ASN A 136 -6.98 5.68 -5.42
N GLU A 137 -7.16 6.96 -5.75
CA GLU A 137 -8.49 7.59 -5.74
C GLU A 137 -9.42 6.89 -6.73
N GLU A 138 -10.63 6.56 -6.27
CA GLU A 138 -11.67 5.84 -7.04
C GLU A 138 -11.27 4.44 -7.53
N GLU A 139 -10.15 3.87 -7.07
CA GLU A 139 -9.69 2.54 -7.45
C GLU A 139 -10.44 1.45 -6.64
N ASP A 140 -10.95 0.44 -7.36
CA ASP A 140 -11.58 -0.70 -6.72
C ASP A 140 -10.53 -1.56 -5.95
N PRO A 141 -10.85 -2.06 -4.75
CA PRO A 141 -9.93 -2.86 -3.94
C PRO A 141 -9.28 -4.06 -4.63
N ALA A 142 -10.01 -4.78 -5.50
CA ALA A 142 -9.47 -5.93 -6.20
C ALA A 142 -8.52 -5.50 -7.33
N HIS A 143 -8.86 -4.41 -8.02
CA HIS A 143 -7.97 -3.81 -9.03
C HIS A 143 -6.68 -3.28 -8.42
N CYS A 144 -6.76 -2.61 -7.26
CA CYS A 144 -5.58 -2.20 -6.49
C CYS A 144 -4.71 -3.42 -6.16
N ALA A 145 -5.29 -4.51 -5.63
CA ALA A 145 -4.54 -5.72 -5.34
C ALA A 145 -3.86 -6.34 -6.57
N ILE A 146 -4.52 -6.34 -7.74
CA ILE A 146 -3.94 -6.83 -8.99
C ILE A 146 -2.73 -5.97 -9.38
N ARG A 147 -2.89 -4.64 -9.41
CA ARG A 147 -1.84 -3.69 -9.77
C ARG A 147 -0.62 -3.84 -8.87
N GLU A 148 -0.83 -3.80 -7.55
CA GLU A 148 0.25 -3.87 -6.56
C GLU A 148 1.03 -5.20 -6.63
N VAL A 149 0.32 -6.32 -6.82
CA VAL A 149 0.98 -7.63 -6.96
C VAL A 149 1.78 -7.72 -8.25
N LEU A 150 1.25 -7.16 -9.35
CA LEU A 150 1.96 -7.10 -10.62
C LEU A 150 3.22 -6.22 -10.52
N GLU A 151 3.12 -5.05 -9.90
CA GLU A 151 4.24 -4.12 -9.69
C GLU A 151 5.35 -4.75 -8.82
N GLU A 152 4.99 -5.34 -7.68
CA GLU A 152 5.97 -5.86 -6.71
C GLU A 152 6.53 -7.24 -7.06
N THR A 153 5.83 -8.03 -7.88
CA THR A 153 6.22 -9.42 -8.16
C THR A 153 6.35 -9.77 -9.65
N GLY A 154 5.83 -8.93 -10.54
CA GLY A 154 5.76 -9.20 -11.98
C GLY A 154 4.72 -10.26 -12.37
N PHE A 155 3.86 -10.70 -11.44
CA PHE A 155 2.88 -11.75 -11.67
C PHE A 155 1.45 -11.18 -11.68
N ASP A 156 0.73 -11.38 -12.78
CA ASP A 156 -0.66 -10.95 -12.90
C ASP A 156 -1.62 -11.96 -12.25
N ILE A 157 -2.39 -11.48 -11.27
CA ILE A 157 -3.39 -12.27 -10.54
C ILE A 157 -4.84 -12.05 -11.04
N SER A 158 -5.04 -11.27 -12.10
CA SER A 158 -6.35 -10.92 -12.67
C SER A 158 -7.25 -12.13 -12.92
N SER A 159 -6.67 -13.22 -13.41
CA SER A 159 -7.38 -14.47 -13.73
C SER A 159 -7.61 -15.40 -12.54
N PHE A 160 -7.01 -15.08 -11.38
CA PHE A 160 -7.03 -15.94 -10.19
C PHE A 160 -7.83 -15.34 -9.03
N ILE A 161 -8.03 -14.03 -9.03
CA ILE A 161 -8.65 -13.31 -7.91
C ILE A 161 -10.16 -13.59 -7.83
N ASP A 162 -10.61 -13.90 -6.61
CA ASP A 162 -12.03 -13.92 -6.26
C ASP A 162 -12.31 -12.69 -5.37
N PRO A 163 -13.12 -11.71 -5.83
CA PRO A 163 -13.44 -10.51 -5.05
C PRO A 163 -14.06 -10.78 -3.67
N ASP A 164 -14.64 -11.96 -3.46
CA ASP A 164 -15.28 -12.36 -2.20
C ASP A 164 -14.35 -13.18 -1.27
N ASP A 165 -13.14 -13.54 -1.72
CA ASP A 165 -12.21 -14.39 -0.96
C ASP A 165 -10.95 -13.64 -0.51
N TRP A 166 -11.04 -13.08 0.70
CA TRP A 166 -10.00 -12.25 1.28
C TRP A 166 -9.96 -12.35 2.80
N VAL A 167 -8.83 -11.90 3.36
CA VAL A 167 -8.68 -11.63 4.79
C VAL A 167 -8.37 -10.16 5.01
N GLU A 168 -8.87 -9.60 6.10
CA GLU A 168 -8.67 -8.19 6.45
C GLU A 168 -8.24 -8.06 7.91
N SER A 169 -7.41 -7.07 8.18
CA SER A 169 -6.98 -6.67 9.51
C SER A 169 -6.74 -5.16 9.53
N ILE A 170 -6.92 -4.53 10.70
CA ILE A 170 -6.52 -3.16 10.93
C ILE A 170 -5.22 -3.19 11.72
N ILE A 171 -4.15 -2.60 11.18
CA ILE A 171 -2.82 -2.59 11.77
C ILE A 171 -2.36 -1.14 11.83
N ASN A 172 -2.16 -0.60 13.05
CA ASN A 172 -1.77 0.81 13.24
C ASN A 172 -2.68 1.79 12.49
N ASP A 173 -4.00 1.65 12.65
CA ASP A 173 -5.04 2.44 11.98
C ASP A 173 -5.08 2.34 10.44
N GLN A 174 -4.28 1.44 9.85
CA GLN A 174 -4.32 1.11 8.44
C GLN A 174 -5.19 -0.12 8.20
N LEU A 175 -6.18 0.00 7.30
CA LEU A 175 -6.88 -1.17 6.77
C LEU A 175 -5.97 -1.92 5.80
N VAL A 176 -5.77 -3.21 6.06
CA VAL A 176 -5.00 -4.10 5.20
C VAL A 176 -5.89 -5.27 4.80
N ARG A 177 -6.18 -5.39 3.50
CA ARG A 177 -6.94 -6.51 2.93
C ARG A 177 -6.07 -7.28 1.94
N LEU A 178 -6.06 -8.60 2.08
CA LEU A 178 -5.29 -9.50 1.24
C LEU A 178 -6.21 -10.56 0.64
N TYR A 179 -6.26 -10.62 -0.69
CA TYR A 179 -6.99 -11.63 -1.45
C TYR A 179 -6.26 -12.96 -1.42
N ILE A 180 -6.98 -14.08 -1.36
CA ILE A 180 -6.37 -15.40 -1.26
C ILE A 180 -6.26 -16.01 -2.66
N ILE A 181 -5.02 -16.13 -3.15
CA ILE A 181 -4.70 -16.71 -4.45
C ILE A 181 -4.10 -18.09 -4.22
N ARG A 182 -4.67 -19.14 -4.82
CA ARG A 182 -4.28 -20.54 -4.58
C ARG A 182 -3.70 -21.19 -5.82
N ASN A 183 -2.96 -22.27 -5.60
CA ASN A 183 -2.44 -23.17 -6.63
C ASN A 183 -1.49 -22.48 -7.62
N ILE A 184 -0.63 -21.61 -7.11
CA ILE A 184 0.44 -21.01 -7.93
C ILE A 184 1.61 -22.01 -8.03
N PRO A 185 2.09 -22.34 -9.24
CA PRO A 185 3.24 -23.22 -9.40
C PRO A 185 4.49 -22.62 -8.73
N MET A 186 5.23 -23.41 -7.95
CA MET A 186 6.46 -22.91 -7.30
C MET A 186 7.58 -22.56 -8.30
N THR A 187 7.48 -23.09 -9.53
CA THR A 187 8.37 -22.78 -10.66
C THR A 187 8.10 -21.42 -11.29
N THR A 188 7.01 -20.74 -10.90
CA THR A 188 6.69 -19.38 -11.37
C THR A 188 7.84 -18.44 -11.05
N LYS A 189 8.29 -17.70 -12.07
CA LYS A 189 9.34 -16.69 -11.91
C LYS A 189 8.69 -15.37 -11.53
N PHE A 190 9.15 -14.80 -10.42
CA PHE A 190 8.74 -13.48 -9.96
C PHE A 190 9.87 -12.49 -10.23
N GLN A 191 9.53 -11.37 -10.85
CA GLN A 191 10.46 -10.29 -11.17
C GLN A 191 9.78 -8.95 -10.87
N PRO A 192 10.16 -8.27 -9.79
CA PRO A 192 9.62 -6.95 -9.46
C PRO A 192 9.83 -5.99 -10.63
N GLN A 193 8.82 -5.15 -10.90
CA GLN A 193 8.88 -4.11 -11.92
C GLN A 193 9.34 -2.78 -11.34
N THR A 194 9.19 -2.59 -10.02
CA THR A 194 9.57 -1.36 -9.32
C THR A 194 11.08 -1.30 -9.06
N ARG A 195 11.69 -0.15 -9.34
CA ARG A 195 13.12 0.08 -9.10
C ARG A 195 13.35 0.35 -7.62
N CYS A 196 14.34 -0.31 -7.05
CA CYS A 196 14.81 -0.06 -5.68
C CYS A 196 13.74 -0.15 -4.56
N GLU A 197 12.57 -0.75 -4.82
CA GLU A 197 11.51 -0.93 -3.82
C GLU A 197 11.48 -2.37 -3.28
N ILE A 198 11.44 -3.36 -4.17
CA ILE A 198 11.48 -4.78 -3.83
C ILE A 198 12.84 -5.38 -4.19
N LYS A 199 13.52 -5.91 -3.19
CA LYS A 199 14.83 -6.57 -3.34
C LYS A 199 14.72 -7.98 -3.90
N SER A 200 13.72 -8.73 -3.44
CA SER A 200 13.55 -10.14 -3.81
C SER A 200 12.18 -10.66 -3.42
N CYS A 201 11.65 -11.60 -4.20
CA CYS A 201 10.51 -12.43 -3.85
C CYS A 201 11.00 -13.79 -3.34
N GLY A 202 10.26 -14.43 -2.43
CA GLY A 202 10.66 -15.73 -1.86
C GLY A 202 9.48 -16.55 -1.37
N TRP A 203 9.55 -17.86 -1.60
CA TRP A 203 8.60 -18.83 -1.06
C TRP A 203 8.99 -19.22 0.36
N PHE A 204 7.99 -19.26 1.25
CA PHE A 204 8.16 -19.65 2.65
C PHE A 204 7.17 -20.74 3.02
N ALA A 205 7.65 -21.80 3.67
CA ALA A 205 6.79 -22.85 4.18
C ALA A 205 5.80 -22.26 5.20
N VAL A 206 4.51 -22.47 4.99
CA VAL A 206 3.45 -21.93 5.86
C VAL A 206 3.62 -22.46 7.29
N SER A 207 4.09 -23.69 7.45
CA SER A 207 4.38 -24.30 8.76
C SER A 207 5.42 -23.53 9.56
N ASP A 208 6.41 -22.95 8.88
CA ASP A 208 7.60 -22.35 9.49
C ASP A 208 7.44 -20.85 9.77
N LEU A 209 6.33 -20.25 9.32
CA LEU A 209 5.99 -18.88 9.68
C LEU A 209 5.74 -18.73 11.19
N PRO A 210 6.27 -17.65 11.80
CA PRO A 210 6.16 -17.42 13.23
C PRO A 210 4.70 -17.17 13.62
N THR A 211 4.25 -17.73 14.73
CA THR A 211 2.89 -17.47 15.26
C THR A 211 2.84 -16.31 16.24
N ASN A 212 4.00 -15.91 16.79
CA ASN A 212 4.15 -14.78 17.68
C ASN A 212 5.58 -14.20 17.58
N LYS A 213 5.81 -13.01 18.14
CA LYS A 213 7.12 -12.31 18.07
C LYS A 213 8.28 -13.06 18.78
N LYS A 214 7.97 -13.94 19.73
CA LYS A 214 8.96 -14.73 20.51
C LYS A 214 9.25 -16.09 19.87
N ASP A 215 8.57 -16.43 18.78
CA ASP A 215 8.73 -17.70 18.07
C ASP A 215 10.05 -17.73 17.31
N LEU A 216 11.00 -18.55 17.76
CA LEU A 216 12.33 -18.67 17.17
C LEU A 216 12.38 -19.58 15.95
N THR A 217 11.27 -20.23 15.57
CA THR A 217 11.19 -21.14 14.42
C THR A 217 11.78 -20.53 13.13
N PRO A 218 11.50 -19.26 12.76
CA PRO A 218 12.07 -18.67 11.55
C PRO A 218 13.59 -18.51 11.62
N LYS A 219 14.14 -18.25 12.80
CA LYS A 219 15.60 -18.11 12.97
C LYS A 219 16.29 -19.47 12.79
N LEU A 220 15.68 -20.53 13.30
CA LEU A 220 16.24 -21.87 13.29
C LEU A 220 16.11 -22.56 11.93
N LYS A 221 14.97 -22.40 11.25
CA LYS A 221 14.69 -23.11 9.99
C LYS A 221 14.96 -22.29 8.73
N MET A 222 14.85 -20.97 8.82
CA MET A 222 14.92 -20.08 7.66
C MET A 222 16.09 -19.10 7.74
N GLY A 223 16.80 -19.04 8.87
CA GLY A 223 17.89 -18.07 9.10
C GLY A 223 17.41 -16.61 9.19
N VAL A 224 16.10 -16.37 9.31
CA VAL A 224 15.50 -15.02 9.32
C VAL A 224 14.99 -14.68 10.72
N SER A 225 15.26 -13.46 11.20
CA SER A 225 14.77 -13.00 12.49
C SER A 225 13.23 -12.94 12.51
N PRO A 226 12.55 -13.34 13.60
CA PRO A 226 11.09 -13.24 13.72
C PRO A 226 10.56 -11.81 13.54
N ASN A 227 11.36 -10.80 13.91
CA ASN A 227 11.03 -9.39 13.71
C ASN A 227 10.90 -9.00 12.23
N SER A 228 11.46 -9.79 11.32
CA SER A 228 11.37 -9.57 9.88
C SER A 228 9.97 -9.85 9.33
N PHE A 229 9.11 -10.56 10.07
CA PHE A 229 7.75 -10.94 9.65
C PHE A 229 6.65 -10.12 10.36
N PHE A 230 6.98 -8.96 10.93
CA PHE A 230 6.06 -8.19 11.78
C PHE A 230 4.70 -7.91 11.11
N MET A 231 4.70 -7.55 9.82
CA MET A 231 3.47 -7.26 9.06
C MET A 231 2.73 -8.52 8.56
N VAL A 232 3.38 -9.69 8.65
CA VAL A 232 2.80 -10.99 8.27
C VAL A 232 2.08 -11.61 9.47
N LEU A 233 2.63 -11.43 10.68
CA LEU A 233 2.14 -12.01 11.94
C LEU A 233 0.62 -11.92 12.15
N PRO A 234 -0.05 -10.77 11.91
CA PRO A 234 -1.51 -10.66 12.10
C PRO A 234 -2.32 -11.67 11.27
N PHE A 235 -1.77 -12.12 10.14
CA PHE A 235 -2.45 -13.01 9.20
C PHE A 235 -2.05 -14.48 9.34
N VAL A 236 -0.91 -14.80 9.98
CA VAL A 236 -0.35 -16.17 10.02
C VAL A 236 -1.33 -17.20 10.58
N ARG A 237 -2.06 -16.86 11.66
CA ARG A 237 -3.04 -17.80 12.24
C ARG A 237 -4.14 -18.15 11.25
N LYS A 238 -4.66 -17.14 10.55
CA LYS A 238 -5.74 -17.30 9.55
C LYS A 238 -5.23 -18.04 8.32
N LEU A 239 -4.02 -17.71 7.87
CA LEU A 239 -3.30 -18.40 6.81
C LEU A 239 -3.17 -19.91 7.09
N LYS A 240 -2.67 -20.29 8.28
CA LYS A 240 -2.55 -21.70 8.69
C LYS A 240 -3.92 -22.41 8.71
N GLN A 241 -4.99 -21.73 9.11
CA GLN A 241 -6.35 -22.30 9.07
C GLN A 241 -6.84 -22.55 7.63
N ILE A 242 -6.58 -21.62 6.72
CA ILE A 242 -6.91 -21.74 5.29
C ILE A 242 -6.17 -22.92 4.67
N CYS A 243 -4.87 -23.04 4.91
CA CYS A 243 -4.05 -24.13 4.36
C CYS A 243 -4.45 -25.51 4.90
N ASN A 244 -4.90 -25.60 6.15
CA ASN A 244 -5.30 -26.88 6.77
C ASN A 244 -6.71 -27.35 6.39
N GLY A 245 -7.41 -26.66 5.48
CA GLY A 245 -8.76 -27.06 5.05
C GLY A 245 -9.84 -26.90 6.13
N ALA A 246 -9.57 -26.15 7.20
CA ALA A 246 -10.57 -25.84 8.20
C ALA A 246 -11.60 -24.89 7.57
N SER A 247 -12.74 -25.46 7.16
CA SER A 247 -13.83 -24.73 6.52
C SER A 247 -14.20 -23.50 7.35
N MET A 248 -13.97 -22.31 6.79
CA MET A 248 -14.46 -21.06 7.35
C MET A 248 -15.99 -21.14 7.36
N LYS A 249 -16.60 -21.40 8.51
CA LYS A 249 -18.02 -21.06 8.72
C LYS A 249 -18.13 -19.55 8.52
N ARG A 250 -18.54 -19.12 7.31
CA ARG A 250 -18.79 -17.74 6.87
C ARG A 250 -19.14 -16.85 8.06
N HIS A 251 -18.11 -16.23 8.67
CA HIS A 251 -18.29 -15.37 9.82
C HIS A 251 -18.61 -14.00 9.27
N ARG A 252 -19.87 -13.61 9.46
CA ARG A 252 -20.37 -12.26 9.20
C ARG A 252 -19.39 -11.26 9.83
N HIS A 253 -18.88 -10.34 9.00
CA HIS A 253 -17.85 -9.35 9.32
C HIS A 253 -17.94 -8.84 10.76
N LYS A 254 -16.97 -9.22 11.59
CA LYS A 254 -16.70 -8.57 12.86
C LYS A 254 -15.21 -8.26 12.89
N SER A 255 -14.89 -6.99 12.73
CA SER A 255 -13.55 -6.43 12.91
C SER A 255 -13.05 -6.81 14.31
N THR A 256 -12.00 -7.62 14.38
CA THR A 256 -11.33 -7.94 15.65
C THR A 256 -10.26 -6.88 15.90
N SER A 257 -10.58 -5.87 16.70
CA SER A 257 -9.59 -5.02 17.36
C SER A 257 -8.89 -5.86 18.44
N LEU A 258 -7.56 -5.96 18.37
CA LEU A 258 -6.75 -6.58 19.42
C LEU A 258 -6.32 -5.50 20.43
N SER A 259 -7.13 -5.29 21.45
CA SER A 259 -6.69 -4.82 22.76
C SER A 259 -7.06 -5.90 23.77
N ASP A 260 -6.05 -6.48 24.41
CA ASP A 260 -5.96 -6.53 25.88
C ASP A 260 -4.98 -7.62 26.35
N CYS A 261 -4.01 -7.15 27.12
CA CYS A 261 -3.24 -7.91 28.09
C CYS A 261 -4.13 -8.22 29.31
N GLU A 262 -3.95 -9.41 29.86
CA GLU A 262 -4.66 -9.92 31.03
C GLU A 262 -4.51 -9.01 32.27
N THR A 263 -5.60 -8.81 33.01
CA THR A 263 -5.57 -8.77 34.47
C THR A 263 -6.85 -9.35 35.05
N SER A 264 -6.67 -10.36 35.89
CA SER A 264 -7.65 -11.05 36.71
C SER A 264 -8.45 -10.09 37.59
N ILE A 265 -9.77 -10.25 37.69
CA ILE A 265 -10.56 -10.01 38.92
C ILE A 265 -11.93 -10.74 38.81
N SER A 266 -12.38 -11.10 40.00
CA SER A 266 -13.40 -12.02 40.48
C SER A 266 -14.84 -11.99 39.92
N LYS A 267 -15.40 -13.20 39.91
CA LYS A 267 -16.81 -13.60 39.99
C LYS A 267 -17.75 -12.57 40.65
N TYR A 268 -18.82 -12.20 39.96
CA TYR A 268 -20.16 -12.03 40.55
C TYR A 268 -21.24 -12.47 39.55
N LYS A 269 -22.17 -13.29 40.03
CA LYS A 269 -23.39 -13.72 39.33
C LYS A 269 -24.36 -12.54 39.25
N ASN A 270 -25.09 -12.40 38.14
CA ASN A 270 -26.50 -12.07 38.22
C ASN A 270 -27.31 -12.61 37.04
N LYS A 271 -28.50 -13.11 37.39
CA LYS A 271 -29.53 -13.71 36.53
C LYS A 271 -30.45 -12.61 35.94
N GLN A 272 -31.30 -13.04 34.99
CA GLN A 272 -32.52 -12.42 34.44
C GLN A 272 -32.27 -11.68 33.10
N ASN A 273 -33.05 -11.82 32.02
CA ASN A 273 -34.38 -12.37 31.80
C ASN A 273 -34.58 -12.79 30.32
N ILE A 274 -35.50 -13.73 30.11
CA ILE A 274 -36.05 -14.20 28.82
C ILE A 274 -37.19 -13.27 28.36
N LYS A 275 -37.29 -13.01 27.05
CA LYS A 275 -38.49 -12.75 26.20
C LYS A 275 -38.07 -11.94 24.96
N THR A 276 -38.44 -12.19 23.70
CA THR A 276 -39.33 -13.18 23.07
C THR A 276 -38.87 -13.32 21.60
N GLU A 277 -38.87 -14.54 21.08
CA GLU A 277 -38.77 -14.84 19.65
C GLU A 277 -40.16 -14.66 19.02
N GLU A 278 -40.41 -13.63 18.20
CA GLU A 278 -41.60 -13.64 17.32
C GLU A 278 -41.60 -12.69 16.11
N GLU A 279 -40.53 -11.97 15.78
CA GLU A 279 -40.55 -11.00 14.66
C GLU A 279 -39.63 -11.34 13.47
N LYS A 280 -39.04 -12.54 13.41
CA LYS A 280 -38.12 -12.94 12.32
C LYS A 280 -38.72 -13.76 11.18
N TYR A 281 -40.05 -13.87 11.12
CA TYR A 281 -40.74 -14.68 10.09
C TYR A 281 -41.68 -13.85 9.21
N LYS A 282 -41.17 -12.77 8.58
CA LYS A 282 -41.85 -12.07 7.46
C LYS A 282 -40.92 -11.02 6.82
N ARG A 283 -39.96 -11.48 6.02
CA ARG A 283 -39.29 -10.74 4.91
C ARG A 283 -38.22 -11.61 4.23
N ARG A 284 -38.58 -12.86 3.92
CA ARG A 284 -37.82 -13.77 3.05
C ARG A 284 -38.78 -14.38 2.05
N GLN A 285 -39.23 -13.56 1.11
CA GLN A 285 -39.80 -13.96 -0.17
C GLN A 285 -40.03 -12.65 -0.91
N ASP A 286 -39.00 -12.20 -1.63
CA ASP A 286 -39.14 -11.65 -2.98
C ASP A 286 -37.77 -11.27 -3.55
N LYS A 287 -37.59 -11.60 -4.83
CA LYS A 287 -36.40 -11.39 -5.69
C LYS A 287 -35.31 -12.45 -5.62
N LYS A 288 -35.70 -13.68 -5.97
CA LYS A 288 -34.97 -14.46 -6.97
C LYS A 288 -35.37 -13.91 -8.35
N ASN A 289 -34.45 -13.25 -9.06
CA ASN A 289 -34.33 -13.27 -10.51
C ASN A 289 -32.99 -12.65 -10.90
N GLY A 290 -32.34 -13.26 -11.90
CA GLY A 290 -30.89 -13.23 -12.09
C GLY A 290 -30.31 -11.96 -12.67
N SER A 291 -29.01 -11.80 -12.46
CA SER A 291 -28.07 -11.43 -13.51
C SER A 291 -26.66 -11.81 -13.04
N LYS A 292 -26.00 -12.75 -13.74
CA LYS A 292 -24.57 -12.98 -13.57
C LYS A 292 -23.87 -11.69 -14.01
N ARG A 293 -23.26 -10.95 -13.08
CA ARG A 293 -22.42 -9.79 -13.43
C ARG A 293 -21.20 -10.32 -14.21
N GLN A 294 -21.16 -10.07 -15.50
CA GLN A 294 -19.94 -10.20 -16.30
C GLN A 294 -18.95 -9.14 -15.83
N LEU A 295 -17.79 -9.58 -15.36
CA LEU A 295 -16.69 -8.73 -14.90
C LEU A 295 -15.75 -8.28 -16.03
N PHE A 296 -15.92 -8.81 -17.25
CA PHE A 296 -15.03 -8.52 -18.38
C PHE A 296 -15.81 -8.45 -19.71
N PRO A 297 -15.64 -7.40 -20.53
CA PRO A 297 -15.86 -7.48 -21.96
C PRO A 297 -14.64 -8.11 -22.65
N ASN A 298 -14.87 -8.98 -23.64
CA ASN A 298 -13.83 -9.44 -24.55
C ASN A 298 -13.42 -8.30 -25.49
N SER A 299 -12.15 -7.90 -25.48
CA SER A 299 -11.47 -7.36 -26.65
C SER A 299 -9.95 -7.46 -26.53
N ASN A 300 -9.34 -7.93 -27.62
CA ASN A 300 -7.91 -8.03 -27.89
C ASN A 300 -7.18 -6.67 -27.80
N SER A 301 -5.86 -6.80 -27.58
CA SER A 301 -4.77 -5.86 -27.93
C SER A 301 -4.82 -4.46 -27.32
N GLU A 302 -4.04 -4.26 -26.25
CA GLU A 302 -2.80 -3.47 -26.22
C GLU A 302 -2.32 -3.39 -24.75
N ILE A 303 -1.00 -3.48 -24.55
CA ILE A 303 -0.34 -3.45 -23.25
C ILE A 303 -0.44 -2.02 -22.69
N PRO A 304 -1.03 -1.77 -21.51
CA PRO A 304 -1.04 -0.43 -20.94
C PRO A 304 0.35 -0.10 -20.38
N GLU A 305 0.98 0.87 -21.03
CA GLU A 305 2.24 1.50 -20.66
C GLU A 305 2.08 2.21 -19.30
N LEU A 306 3.04 2.01 -18.40
CA LEU A 306 3.11 2.68 -17.09
C LEU A 306 3.13 4.20 -17.25
N GLY A 307 2.02 4.86 -16.96
CA GLY A 307 1.92 6.32 -16.87
C GLY A 307 0.51 6.82 -17.14
N ALA A 308 0.10 7.91 -16.48
CA ALA A 308 -1.17 8.58 -16.77
C ALA A 308 -1.35 8.85 -18.29
N PRO A 309 -2.55 8.83 -18.90
CA PRO A 309 -2.72 8.77 -20.36
C PRO A 309 -2.33 10.02 -21.20
N SER A 310 -1.33 10.83 -20.84
CA SER A 310 -0.99 12.08 -21.55
C SER A 310 0.50 12.31 -21.89
N TRP A 311 1.38 11.32 -21.74
CA TRP A 311 2.83 11.55 -21.83
C TRP A 311 3.44 11.49 -23.23
N VAL A 312 2.72 11.01 -24.25
CA VAL A 312 3.34 10.78 -25.58
C VAL A 312 3.47 12.07 -26.40
N ASN A 313 2.78 13.15 -26.03
CA ASN A 313 2.70 14.38 -26.83
C ASN A 313 3.02 15.69 -26.07
N PHE A 314 3.67 15.62 -24.89
CA PHE A 314 3.91 16.81 -24.09
C PHE A 314 5.04 17.69 -24.68
N LYS A 315 4.69 18.93 -25.06
CA LYS A 315 5.64 19.98 -25.44
C LYS A 315 5.86 20.93 -24.26
N PHE A 316 7.13 21.18 -23.96
CA PHE A 316 7.60 22.09 -22.92
C PHE A 316 7.02 23.50 -23.11
N ASP A 317 6.33 24.02 -22.10
CA ASP A 317 5.84 25.41 -22.06
C ASP A 317 6.26 26.10 -20.75
N HIS A 318 7.37 26.81 -20.83
CA HIS A 318 7.94 27.64 -19.76
C HIS A 318 6.99 28.75 -19.28
N THR A 319 6.06 29.17 -20.14
CA THR A 319 5.08 30.23 -19.85
C THR A 319 3.97 29.71 -18.95
N ALA A 320 3.55 28.46 -19.15
CA ALA A 320 2.55 27.79 -18.31
C ALA A 320 3.04 27.59 -16.86
N ILE A 321 4.35 27.36 -16.65
CA ILE A 321 4.94 27.25 -15.29
C ILE A 321 4.74 28.55 -14.50
N ILE A 322 5.03 29.68 -15.14
CA ILE A 322 4.93 31.02 -14.53
C ILE A 322 3.47 31.46 -14.37
N GLN A 323 2.56 30.95 -15.22
CA GLN A 323 1.14 31.32 -15.22
C GLN A 323 0.23 30.39 -14.41
N CYS A 324 0.65 29.15 -14.11
CA CYS A 324 -0.13 28.18 -13.32
C CYS A 324 -0.12 28.43 -11.81
N ILE A 325 0.48 29.53 -11.35
CA ILE A 325 0.65 29.86 -9.94
C ILE A 325 0.37 31.37 -9.77
N PRO A 326 -0.72 31.78 -9.08
CA PRO A 326 -1.00 33.20 -8.83
C PRO A 326 0.04 33.87 -7.92
#